data_AF-A0A7W1R8Y9-F1
#
_entry.id   AF-A0A7W1R8Y9-F1
#
_cell.length_a   1.000
_cell.length_b   1.000
_cell.length_c   1.000
_cell.angle_alpha   90.00
_cell.angle_beta   90.00
_cell.angle_gamma   90.00
#
_symmetry.space_group_name_H-M   'P 1'
#
loop_
_entity.id
_entity.type
_entity.pdbx_description
1 polymer ?
#
loop_
_entity_poly.entity_id
_entity_poly.type
_entity_poly.pdbx_seq_one_letter_code
_entity_poly.pdbx_strand_id
1 'polypeptide(L)' 'MPTGPKDNEQKMQRMLNAWETLAPDKSFGGMTLAQFQAAAAPAQAARQRIDDLEDQLKQALTDREDADEA' A
#
# COMPACT_ATOMS: atom_id res chain seq x y z
N MET A 1 12.18 -6.22 14.65
CA MET A 1 12.00 -5.05 13.75
C MET A 1 11.14 -5.50 12.58
N PRO A 2 10.25 -4.69 11.98
CA PRO A 2 9.61 -5.08 10.71
C PRO A 2 10.71 -5.16 9.64
N THR A 3 10.78 -6.28 8.93
CA THR A 3 11.94 -6.63 8.09
C THR A 3 11.67 -6.46 6.59
N GLY A 4 10.48 -6.00 6.19
CA GLY A 4 10.15 -5.79 4.78
C GLY A 4 9.09 -4.71 4.49
N PRO A 5 8.95 -4.28 3.22
CA PRO A 5 8.02 -3.22 2.81
C PRO A 5 6.55 -3.50 3.14
N LYS A 6 6.09 -4.75 3.01
CA LYS A 6 4.72 -5.18 3.33
C LYS A 6 4.42 -5.14 4.84
N ASP A 7 5.40 -5.47 5.69
CA ASP A 7 5.27 -5.33 7.15
C ASP A 7 5.15 -3.87 7.58
N ASN A 8 5.90 -2.99 6.91
CA ASN A 8 5.85 -1.55 7.16
C ASN A 8 4.49 -0.97 6.76
N GLU A 9 3.91 -1.44 5.66
CA GLU A 9 2.56 -1.06 5.24
C GLU A 9 1.48 -1.51 6.21
N GLN A 10 1.49 -2.79 6.62
CA GLN A 10 0.51 -3.27 7.59
C GLN A 10 0.60 -2.53 8.93
N LYS A 11 1.82 -2.20 9.38
CA LYS A 11 2.00 -1.37 10.58
C LYS A 11 1.45 0.04 10.38
N MET A 12 1.69 0.64 9.21
CA MET A 12 1.17 1.96 8.86
C MET A 12 -0.36 1.97 8.91
N GLN A 13 -1.01 0.99 8.27
CA GLN A 13 -2.47 0.86 8.26
C GLN A 13 -3.04 0.64 9.66
N ARG A 14 -2.41 -0.23 10.48
CA ARG A 14 -2.84 -0.43 11.87
C ARG A 14 -2.74 0.85 12.69
N MET A 15 -1.68 1.63 12.50
CA MET A 15 -1.50 2.92 13.17
C MET A 15 -2.55 3.94 12.72
N LEU A 16 -2.83 4.03 11.41
CA LEU A 16 -3.87 4.89 10.86
C LEU A 16 -5.26 4.55 11.43
N ASN A 17 -5.64 3.28 11.40
CA ASN A 17 -6.93 2.82 11.93
C ASN A 17 -7.06 3.07 13.43
N ALA A 18 -5.99 2.83 14.20
CA ALA A 18 -5.99 3.09 15.64
C ALA A 18 -6.11 4.59 15.93
N TRP A 19 -5.41 5.45 15.18
CA TRP A 19 -5.52 6.89 15.31
C TRP A 19 -6.95 7.36 14.98
N GLU A 20 -7.51 6.92 13.85
CA GLU A 20 -8.88 7.25 13.43
C GLU A 20 -9.92 6.83 14.48
N THR A 21 -9.75 5.65 15.07
CA THR A 21 -10.71 5.11 16.06
C THR A 21 -10.59 5.79 17.42
N LEU A 22 -9.38 6.04 17.89
CA LEU A 22 -9.13 6.43 19.27
C LEU A 22 -9.01 7.94 19.47
N ALA A 23 -8.50 8.67 18.47
CA ALA A 23 -8.19 10.09 18.62
C ALA A 23 -8.17 10.84 17.27
N PRO A 24 -9.28 10.84 16.51
CA PRO A 24 -9.31 11.41 15.16
C PRO A 24 -8.96 12.91 15.13
N ASP A 25 -9.32 13.65 16.17
CA ASP A 25 -9.10 15.11 16.28
C ASP A 25 -7.74 15.48 16.91
N LYS A 26 -6.93 14.49 17.33
CA LYS A 26 -5.61 14.75 17.91
C LYS A 26 -4.55 14.86 16.81
N SER A 27 -3.64 15.81 17.00
CA SER A 27 -2.39 15.88 16.25
C SER A 27 -1.29 15.09 16.96
N PHE A 28 -0.52 14.32 16.19
CA PHE A 28 0.71 13.67 16.65
C PHE A 28 1.91 14.25 15.88
N GLY A 29 2.99 14.60 16.59
CA GLY A 29 4.17 15.21 15.95
C GLY A 29 3.89 16.53 15.23
N GLY A 30 2.81 17.25 15.62
CA GLY A 30 2.36 18.46 14.94
C GLY A 30 1.52 18.22 13.68
N MET A 31 1.21 16.97 13.34
CA MET A 31 0.50 16.58 12.13
C MET A 31 -0.89 16.01 12.48
N THR A 32 -1.92 16.37 11.71
CA THR A 32 -3.25 15.75 11.85
C THR A 32 -3.30 14.40 11.14
N LEU A 33 -4.30 13.58 11.45
CA LEU A 33 -4.54 12.32 10.75
C LEU A 33 -4.66 12.53 9.23
N ALA A 34 -5.41 13.55 8.80
CA ALA A 34 -5.59 13.87 7.38
C ALA A 34 -4.27 14.27 6.69
N GLN A 35 -3.43 15.06 7.36
CA GLN A 35 -2.11 15.41 6.83
C GLN A 35 -1.23 14.17 6.71
N PHE A 36 -1.23 13.31 7.73
CA PHE A 36 -0.43 12.09 7.74
C PHE A 36 -0.87 11.12 6.63
N GLN A 37 -2.17 10.95 6.42
CA GLN A 37 -2.72 10.19 5.30
C GLN A 37 -2.26 10.75 3.95
N ALA A 38 -2.30 12.08 3.76
CA ALA A 38 -1.82 12.71 2.54
C ALA A 38 -0.32 12.47 2.29
N ALA A 39 0.51 12.48 3.35
CA ALA A 39 1.93 12.17 3.23
C ALA A 39 2.20 10.68 2.93
N ALA A 40 1.34 9.77 3.40
CA ALA A 40 1.45 8.34 3.13
C ALA A 40 0.92 7.94 1.74
N ALA A 41 0.02 8.74 1.15
CA ALA A 41 -0.67 8.42 -0.09
C ALA A 41 0.26 8.10 -1.28
N PRO A 42 1.36 8.83 -1.56
CA PRO A 42 2.23 8.52 -2.69
C PRO A 42 2.87 7.14 -2.59
N ALA A 43 3.29 6.73 -1.38
CA ALA A 43 3.89 5.42 -1.16
C ALA A 43 2.87 4.29 -1.31
N GLN A 44 1.62 4.51 -0.85
CA GLN A 44 0.52 3.57 -1.04
C GLN A 44 0.15 3.42 -2.52
N ALA A 45 0.04 4.54 -3.24
CA ALA A 45 -0.23 4.54 -4.68
C ALA A 45 0.85 3.80 -5.47
N ALA A 46 2.13 3.98 -5.11
CA ALA A 46 3.24 3.27 -5.74
C ALA A 46 3.16 1.75 -5.51
N ARG A 47 2.77 1.30 -4.31
CA ARG A 47 2.59 -0.13 -4.02
C ARG A 47 1.42 -0.72 -4.79
N GLN A 48 0.27 -0.03 -4.80
CA GLN A 48 -0.88 -0.46 -5.60
C GLN A 48 -0.49 -0.60 -7.08
N ARG A 49 0.28 0.36 -7.60
CA ARG A 49 0.75 0.30 -9.00
C ARG A 49 1.66 -0.88 -9.27
N ILE A 50 2.49 -1.29 -8.30
CA ILE A 50 3.33 -2.49 -8.40
C ILE A 50 2.46 -3.73 -8.48
N ASP A 51 1.48 -3.87 -7.58
CA ASP A 51 0.56 -5.02 -7.58
C ASP A 51 -0.18 -5.11 -8.93
N ASP A 52 -0.69 -3.99 -9.46
CA ASP A 52 -1.34 -3.95 -10.77
C ASP A 52 -0.40 -4.37 -11.92
N LEU A 53 0.90 -4.04 -11.83
CA LEU A 53 1.90 -4.41 -12.82
C LEU A 53 2.28 -5.90 -12.73
N GLU A 54 2.32 -6.45 -11.51
CA GLU A 54 2.53 -7.89 -11.30
C GLU A 54 1.38 -8.70 -11.89
N ASP A 55 0.14 -8.25 -11.71
CA ASP A 55 -1.04 -8.88 -12.32
C ASP A 55 -1.00 -8.80 -13.86
N GLN A 56 -0.62 -7.64 -14.41
CA GLN A 56 -0.46 -7.47 -15.87
C GLN A 56 0.65 -8.38 -16.43
N LEU A 57 1.77 -8.50 -15.71
CA LEU A 57 2.85 -9.40 -16.10
C LEU A 57 2.37 -10.85 -16.10
N LYS A 58 1.63 -11.26 -15.07
CA LYS A 58 1.09 -12.62 -14.97
C LYS A 58 0.15 -12.93 -16.14
N GLN A 59 -0.75 -12.00 -16.48
CA GLN A 59 -1.63 -12.17 -17.64
C GLN A 59 -0.83 -12.32 -18.94
N ALA A 60 0.16 -11.46 -19.18
CA ALA A 60 0.98 -11.52 -20.39
C ALA A 60 1.80 -12.81 -20.48
N LEU A 61 2.23 -13.37 -19.35
CA LEU A 61 2.89 -14.69 -19.30
C LEU A 61 1.94 -15.80 -19.70
N THR A 62 0.71 -15.81 -19.17
CA THR A 62 -0.33 -16.78 -19.56
C THR A 62 -0.68 -16.66 -21.04
N ASP A 63 -0.91 -15.44 -21.55
CA ASP A 63 -1.22 -15.23 -22.97
C ASP A 63 -0.09 -15.73 -23.89
N ARG A 64 1.17 -15.54 -23.48
CA ARG A 64 2.33 -16.07 -24.21
C ARG A 64 2.34 -17.60 -24.17
N GLU A 65 2.15 -18.21 -23.00
CA GLU A 65 2.14 -19.66 -22.84
C GLU A 65 1.03 -20.31 -23.70
N ASP A 66 -0.18 -19.75 -23.68
CA ASP A 66 -1.29 -20.21 -24.51
C ASP A 66 -0.98 -20.08 -26.02
N ALA A 67 -0.30 -19.00 -26.43
CA ALA A 67 0.10 -18.79 -27.81
C ALA A 67 1.23 -19.70 -28.28
N ASP A 68 2.16 -20.07 -27.39
CA ASP A 68 3.26 -20.98 -27.68
C ASP A 68 2.79 -22.45 -27.77
N GLU A 69 1.69 -22.82 -27.11
CA GLU A 69 1.09 -24.16 -27.18
C GLU A 69 0.15 -24.39 -28.38
N ALA A 70 -0.26 -23.32 -29.08
CA ALA A 70 -1.20 -23.35 -30.23
C ALA A 70 -0.53 -23.64 -31.58
#